data_AF-A0AAN7R272-F1
#
_entry.id   AF-A0AAN7R272-F1
#
_cell.length_a   1.000
_cell.length_b   1.000
_cell.length_c   1.000
_cell.angle_alpha   90.00
_cell.angle_beta   90.00
_cell.angle_gamma   90.00
#
_symmetry.space_group_name_H-M   'P 1'
#
loop_
_entity.id
_entity.type
_entity.pdbx_description
1 polymer ?
#
loop_
_entity_poly.entity_id
_entity_poly.type
_entity_poly.pdbx_seq_one_letter_code
_entity_poly.pdbx_strand_id
1 'polypeptide(L)'
;MLVGDTCTRGCTFCAVKTSRNPSPPDPMEPDNTAKAIKLKPEIMVECLISDFGGDLIAVEALAHSGWLKVYSPTILRLLSNFSALLDIHVLVTSRACQF
;
A
#
# COMPACT_ATOMS: atom_id res chain seq x y z
N MET A 1 9.55 -4.03 -5.57
CA MET A 1 8.22 -3.41 -5.61
C MET A 1 7.22 -4.52 -5.75
N LEU A 2 6.05 -4.38 -5.12
CA LEU A 2 4.93 -5.29 -5.34
C LEU A 2 4.25 -4.94 -6.66
N VAL A 3 3.63 -5.92 -7.34
CA VAL A 3 2.91 -5.75 -8.60
C VAL A 3 3.84 -5.32 -9.76
N GLY A 4 5.14 -5.59 -9.63
CA GLY A 4 6.16 -5.28 -10.65
C GLY A 4 6.86 -3.91 -10.50
N ASP A 5 7.66 -3.54 -11.50
CA ASP A 5 8.50 -2.32 -11.52
C ASP A 5 7.97 -1.22 -12.46
N THR A 6 6.78 -1.44 -13.03
CA THR A 6 6.18 -0.57 -14.04
C THR A 6 4.84 -0.04 -13.56
N CYS A 7 4.73 1.28 -13.45
CA CYS A 7 3.53 1.97 -12.99
C CYS A 7 2.61 2.31 -14.17
N THR A 8 1.30 2.25 -13.93
CA THR A 8 0.28 2.75 -14.88
C THR A 8 0.10 4.27 -14.80
N ARG A 9 0.63 4.91 -13.75
CA ARG A 9 0.63 6.36 -13.55
C ARG A 9 1.93 6.97 -14.08
N GLY A 10 1.83 8.16 -14.66
CA GLY A 10 2.95 8.88 -15.28
C GLY A 10 3.37 10.13 -14.52
N CYS A 11 3.72 10.01 -13.24
CA CYS A 11 4.13 11.16 -12.42
C CYS A 11 5.46 11.75 -12.93
N THR A 12 5.51 13.07 -13.11
CA THR A 12 6.66 13.78 -13.71
C THR A 12 7.92 13.74 -12.85
N PHE A 13 7.77 13.53 -11.55
CA PHE A 13 8.87 13.44 -10.57
C PHE A 13 9.22 12.00 -10.19
N CYS A 14 8.46 10.99 -10.63
CA CYS A 14 8.67 9.61 -10.23
C CYS A 14 9.65 8.91 -11.19
N ALA A 15 10.64 8.21 -10.63
CA ALA A 15 11.64 7.47 -11.42
C ALA A 15 11.20 6.07 -11.84
N VAL A 16 9.95 5.68 -11.54
CA VAL A 16 9.41 4.35 -11.88
C VAL A 16 9.09 4.29 -13.37
N LYS A 17 9.36 3.13 -14.01
CA LYS A 17 9.01 2.92 -15.42
C LYS A 17 7.51 3.08 -15.61
N THR A 18 7.07 3.60 -16.75
CA THR A 18 5.65 3.86 -17.00
C THR A 18 5.17 3.10 -18.23
N SER A 19 4.04 2.42 -18.09
CA SER A 19 3.34 1.77 -19.20
C SER A 19 1.85 1.71 -18.87
N ARG A 20 1.00 2.01 -19.84
CA ARG A 20 -0.45 1.87 -19.69
C ARG A 20 -0.91 0.41 -19.60
N ASN A 21 -0.10 -0.52 -20.10
CA ASN A 21 -0.40 -1.94 -20.13
C ASN A 21 0.81 -2.74 -19.63
N PRO A 22 1.07 -2.73 -18.31
CA PRO A 22 2.14 -3.53 -17.71
C PRO A 22 1.80 -5.03 -17.79
N SER A 23 2.81 -5.87 -17.55
CA SER A 23 2.59 -7.31 -17.44
C SER A 23 1.62 -7.63 -16.28
N PRO A 24 0.82 -8.70 -16.39
CA PRO A 24 -0.03 -9.14 -15.31
C PRO A 24 0.77 -9.43 -14.03
N PRO A 25 0.21 -9.12 -12.84
CA PRO A 25 0.86 -9.44 -11.58
C PRO A 25 0.94 -10.95 -11.34
N ASP A 26 1.98 -11.36 -10.61
CA ASP A 26 2.15 -12.75 -10.20
C ASP A 26 1.13 -13.14 -9.12
N PRO A 27 0.27 -14.15 -9.33
CA PRO A 27 -0.69 -14.61 -8.34
C PRO A 27 -0.05 -15.10 -7.03
N MET A 28 1.21 -15.56 -7.07
CA MET A 28 1.93 -16.07 -5.88
C MET A 28 2.72 -14.99 -5.14
N GLU A 29 2.71 -13.74 -5.63
CA GLU A 29 3.45 -12.63 -5.01
C GLU A 29 3.14 -12.43 -3.52
N PRO A 30 1.87 -12.51 -3.04
CA PRO A 30 1.57 -12.35 -1.62
C PRO A 30 2.27 -13.40 -0.74
N ASP A 31 2.24 -14.66 -1.15
CA ASP A 31 2.87 -15.77 -0.42
C ASP A 31 4.39 -15.66 -0.41
N ASN A 32 4.97 -15.30 -1.56
CA ASN A 32 6.42 -15.13 -1.70
C ASN A 32 6.93 -13.96 -0.85
N THR A 33 6.18 -12.86 -0.83
CA THR A 33 6.47 -11.68 0.00
C THR A 33 6.39 -12.01 1.49
N ALA A 34 5.32 -12.70 1.92
CA ALA A 34 5.14 -13.12 3.30
C ALA A 34 6.26 -14.06 3.76
N LYS A 35 6.69 -15.00 2.91
CA LYS A 35 7.84 -15.88 3.19
C LYS A 35 9.12 -15.08 3.36
N ALA A 36 9.39 -14.11 2.50
CA ALA A 36 10.60 -13.27 2.58
C ALA A 36 10.65 -12.45 3.88
N ILE A 37 9.52 -11.90 4.31
CA ILE A 37 9.41 -11.16 5.59
C ILE A 37 9.64 -12.09 6.78
N LYS A 38 9.05 -13.29 6.78
CA LYS A 38 9.21 -14.27 7.87
C LYS A 38 10.65 -14.72 8.10
N LEU A 39 11.51 -14.66 7.08
CA LEU A 39 12.94 -14.97 7.21
C LEU A 39 13.72 -13.92 8.02
N LYS A 40 13.14 -12.74 8.28
CA LYS A 40 13.77 -11.65 9.05
C LYS A 40 12.79 -11.12 10.09
N PRO A 41 12.61 -11.81 11.24
CA PRO A 41 11.56 -11.47 12.20
C PRO A 41 11.74 -10.09 12.88
N GLU A 42 12.91 -9.47 12.78
CA GLU A 42 13.22 -8.16 13.38
C GLU A 42 12.90 -6.97 12.46
N ILE A 43 12.43 -7.20 11.22
CA ILE A 43 12.10 -6.12 10.29
C ILE A 43 10.72 -5.53 10.56
N MET A 44 10.68 -4.21 10.75
CA MET A 44 9.44 -3.45 10.65
C MET A 44 9.07 -3.24 9.18
N VAL A 45 7.82 -3.53 8.81
CA VAL A 45 7.32 -3.36 7.44
C VAL A 45 6.49 -2.09 7.37
N GLU A 46 6.84 -1.19 6.46
CA GLU A 46 6.01 -0.05 6.05
C GLU A 46 5.45 -0.32 4.65
N CYS A 47 4.18 0.00 4.44
CA CYS A 47 3.53 -0.13 3.14
C CYS A 47 3.15 1.26 2.61
N LEU A 48 3.65 1.59 1.42
CA LEU A 48 3.21 2.75 0.65
C LEU A 48 2.22 2.27 -0.41
N ILE A 49 0.98 2.74 -0.32
CA ILE A 49 -0.11 2.36 -1.21
C ILE A 49 -0.53 3.53 -2.11
N SER A 50 -1.09 3.21 -3.27
CA SER A 50 -1.76 4.21 -4.11
C SER A 50 -3.06 4.71 -3.44
N ASP A 51 -3.65 5.77 -3.97
CA ASP A 51 -4.95 6.29 -3.52
C ASP A 51 -6.17 5.52 -4.09
N PHE A 52 -5.96 4.45 -4.85
CA PHE A 52 -7.00 3.66 -5.54
C PHE A 52 -7.94 4.49 -6.42
N GLY A 53 -7.52 5.70 -6.84
CA GLY A 53 -8.40 6.62 -7.57
C GLY A 53 -9.63 7.06 -6.77
N GLY A 54 -9.60 6.96 -5.44
CA GLY A 54 -10.72 7.28 -4.56
C GLY A 54 -11.74 6.14 -4.39
N ASP A 55 -11.42 4.90 -4.79
CA ASP A 55 -12.28 3.73 -4.54
C ASP A 55 -12.34 3.41 -3.04
N LEU A 56 -13.47 3.77 -2.42
CA LEU A 56 -13.72 3.56 -1.00
C LEU A 56 -13.80 2.09 -0.61
N ILE A 57 -14.23 1.20 -1.52
CA ILE A 57 -14.31 -0.25 -1.24
C ILE A 57 -12.90 -0.81 -1.14
N ALA A 58 -12.00 -0.40 -2.04
CA ALA A 58 -10.60 -0.80 -1.99
C ALA A 58 -9.91 -0.29 -0.72
N VAL A 59 -10.20 0.95 -0.32
CA VAL A 59 -9.70 1.54 0.93
C VAL A 59 -10.22 0.78 2.16
N GLU A 60 -11.51 0.46 2.20
CA GLU A 60 -12.14 -0.28 3.28
C GLU A 60 -11.57 -1.71 3.39
N ALA A 61 -11.42 -2.40 2.25
CA ALA A 61 -10.83 -3.73 2.22
C ALA A 61 -9.40 -3.74 2.80
N LEU A 62 -8.60 -2.72 2.51
CA LEU A 62 -7.26 -2.58 3.10
C LEU A 62 -7.29 -2.25 4.58
N ALA A 63 -8.19 -1.36 5.01
CA ALA A 63 -8.38 -1.05 6.42
C ALA A 63 -8.81 -2.28 7.23
N HIS A 64 -9.61 -3.17 6.63
CA HIS A 64 -10.09 -4.41 7.26
C HIS A 64 -9.17 -5.62 7.02
N SER A 65 -8.07 -5.47 6.29
CA SER A 65 -7.15 -6.60 6.03
C SER A 65 -6.53 -7.17 7.31
N GLY A 66 -6.50 -6.39 8.40
CA GLY A 66 -5.93 -6.80 9.69
C GLY A 66 -4.40 -6.73 9.73
N TRP A 67 -3.75 -6.39 8.62
CA TRP A 67 -2.29 -6.29 8.49
C TRP A 67 -1.77 -4.84 8.50
N LEU A 68 -2.67 -3.85 8.49
CA LEU A 68 -2.36 -2.49 8.10
C LEU A 68 -2.96 -1.49 9.09
N LYS A 69 -2.14 -0.74 9.86
CA LYS A 69 -2.63 0.46 10.56
C LYS A 69 -2.53 1.66 9.62
N VAL A 70 -3.63 2.00 8.97
CA VAL A 70 -3.70 3.09 7.98
C VAL A 70 -3.62 4.46 8.68
N TYR A 71 -2.52 5.21 8.46
CA TYR A 71 -2.43 6.62 8.84
C TYR A 71 -2.58 7.50 7.59
N SER A 72 -3.80 8.00 7.38
CA SER A 72 -4.10 9.04 6.39
C SER A 72 -4.99 10.12 7.02
N PRO A 73 -4.63 11.41 6.95
CA PRO A 73 -5.45 12.49 7.50
C PRO A 73 -6.88 12.54 6.91
N THR A 74 -7.07 12.03 5.69
CA THR A 74 -8.37 11.95 5.02
C THR A 74 -9.21 10.76 5.53
N ILE A 75 -8.58 9.65 5.92
CA ILE A 75 -9.25 8.43 6.41
C ILE A 75 -9.49 8.49 7.93
N LEU A 76 -8.64 9.17 8.68
CA LEU A 76 -8.72 9.29 10.15
C LEU A 76 -10.02 9.93 10.68
N ARG A 77 -10.80 10.60 9.81
CA ARG A 77 -12.10 11.16 10.17
C ARG A 77 -13.22 10.11 10.29
N LEU A 78 -12.99 8.88 9.80
CA LEU A 78 -13.99 7.79 9.79
C LEU A 78 -13.79 6.74 10.88
N LEU A 79 -12.59 6.64 11.48
CA LEU A 79 -12.23 5.55 12.40
C LEU A 79 -11.89 6.05 13.81
N SER A 80 -12.82 6.75 14.45
CA SER A 80 -12.61 7.34 15.79
C SER A 80 -12.70 6.36 16.96
N ASN A 81 -12.73 5.04 16.76
CA ASN A 81 -13.23 4.14 17.81
C ASN A 81 -12.56 2.77 18.01
N PHE A 82 -11.29 2.53 17.67
CA PHE A 82 -10.64 1.28 18.11
C PHE A 82 -9.19 1.43 18.56
N SER A 83 -8.96 1.09 19.83
CA SER A 83 -7.68 0.94 20.51
C SER A 83 -7.29 -0.55 20.49
N ALA A 84 -6.19 -0.90 19.83
CA ALA A 84 -5.36 -2.07 20.15
C ALA A 84 -4.03 -2.09 19.36
N LEU A 85 -2.97 -2.45 20.08
CA LEU A 85 -1.56 -2.59 19.68
C LEU A 85 -1.36 -3.75 18.68
N LEU A 86 -0.69 -3.55 17.53
CA LEU A 86 0.73 -3.90 17.29
C LEU A 86 1.27 -3.13 16.05
N ASP A 87 2.53 -2.73 16.04
CA ASP A 87 3.10 -1.68 15.16
C ASP A 87 3.39 -2.10 13.71
N ILE A 88 2.55 -1.62 12.79
CA ILE A 88 2.81 -1.51 11.35
C ILE A 88 2.33 -0.11 10.94
N HIS A 89 3.24 0.85 10.79
CA HIS A 89 2.90 2.20 10.34
C HIS A 89 2.66 2.20 8.82
N VAL A 90 1.50 2.63 8.37
CA VAL A 90 1.20 2.82 6.93
C VAL A 90 1.02 4.28 6.63
N LEU A 91 2.00 4.84 5.94
CA LEU A 91 2.01 6.20 5.46
C LEU A 91 1.32 6.25 4.09
N VAL A 92 0.07 6.71 4.04
CA VAL A 92 -0.57 7.04 2.77
C VAL A 92 0.02 8.37 2.29
N THR A 93 1.05 8.31 1.43
CA THR A 93 1.63 9.53 0.85
C THR A 93 0.74 10.01 -0.30
N SER A 94 -0.31 10.78 0.01
CA SER A 94 -1.15 11.41 -1.04
C SER A 94 -0.37 12.40 -1.91
N ARG A 95 0.83 12.85 -1.48
CA ARG A 95 1.63 13.83 -2.21
C ARG A 95 2.48 13.27 -3.35
N ALA A 96 2.61 11.94 -3.49
CA ALA A 96 3.43 11.34 -4.53
C ALA A 96 2.67 11.06 -5.84
N CYS A 97 1.40 11.50 -5.98
CA CYS A 97 0.61 11.30 -7.21
C CYS A 97 -0.33 12.46 -7.56
N GLN A 98 -0.30 13.57 -6.82
CA GLN A 98 -1.27 14.68 -6.96
C GLN A 98 -0.67 15.95 -7.60
N PHE A 99 0.51 15.88 -8.19
CA PHE A 99 1.12 16.96 -8.95
C PHE A 99 1.55 16.49 -10.34
#